data_AF-A0A5C3FWR7-F1
#
_entry.id   AF-A0A5C3FWR7-F1
#
_cell.length_a   1.000
_cell.length_b   1.000
_cell.length_c   1.000
_cell.angle_alpha   90.00
_cell.angle_beta   90.00
_cell.angle_gamma   90.00
#
_symmetry.space_group_name_H-M   'P 1'
#
loop_
_entity.id
_entity.type
_entity.pdbx_description
1 polymer ?
#
loop_
_entity_poly.entity_id
_entity_poly.type
_entity_poly.pdbx_seq_one_letter_code
_entity_poly.pdbx_strand_id
1 'polypeptide(L)' 'MPPKKTGAAGAKKGKTSAYNKYMKDQLAVLKTEKPSLSHKERFKLAATSWASSKDNPKNKA' A
#
# COMPACT_ATOMS: atom_id res chain seq x y z
N MET A 1 -35.30 10.95 -10.81
CA MET A 1 -33.82 10.91 -10.63
C MET A 1 -33.48 9.62 -9.90
N PRO A 2 -32.76 8.63 -10.47
CA PRO A 2 -32.44 7.42 -9.73
C PRO A 2 -31.26 7.67 -8.78
N PRO A 3 -31.29 7.13 -7.55
CA PRO A 3 -30.29 7.40 -6.53
C PRO A 3 -28.95 6.76 -6.88
N LYS A 4 -27.88 7.55 -6.67
CA LYS A 4 -26.47 7.19 -6.70
C LYS A 4 -26.25 5.89 -5.89
N LYS A 5 -26.01 4.77 -6.58
CA LYS A 5 -25.68 3.47 -5.97
C LYS A 5 -24.39 3.58 -5.16
N THR A 6 -24.53 3.85 -3.87
CA THR A 6 -23.61 3.41 -2.83
C THR A 6 -23.78 1.90 -2.68
N GLY A 7 -22.67 1.16 -2.72
CA GLY A 7 -22.69 -0.26 -2.33
C GLY A 7 -21.85 -1.17 -3.22
N ALA A 8 -20.54 -0.91 -3.35
CA ALA A 8 -19.61 -1.99 -3.70
C ALA A 8 -19.27 -2.79 -2.42
N ALA A 9 -20.29 -3.35 -1.78
CA ALA A 9 -20.16 -4.41 -0.81
C ALA A 9 -19.97 -5.72 -1.60
N GLY A 10 -18.72 -6.12 -1.85
CA GLY A 10 -18.48 -7.36 -2.59
C GLY A 10 -17.11 -7.56 -3.21
N ALA A 11 -16.17 -6.62 -3.09
CA ALA A 11 -14.79 -6.94 -3.42
C ALA A 11 -14.30 -7.93 -2.37
N LYS A 12 -14.31 -9.23 -2.72
CA LYS A 12 -13.62 -10.31 -2.01
C LYS A 12 -12.37 -9.70 -1.39
N LYS A 13 -12.25 -9.79 -0.07
CA LYS A 13 -11.06 -9.39 0.69
C LYS A 13 -9.93 -10.34 0.28
N GLY A 14 -9.53 -10.24 -0.98
CA GLY A 14 -8.47 -11.01 -1.60
C GLY A 14 -7.30 -10.79 -0.69
N LYS A 15 -6.79 -11.90 -0.14
CA LYS A 15 -5.67 -11.98 0.80
C LYS A 15 -4.79 -10.77 0.52
N THR A 16 -4.76 -9.81 1.45
CA THR A 16 -3.97 -8.59 1.26
C THR A 16 -2.57 -9.07 0.92
N SER A 17 -2.18 -8.93 -0.35
CA SER A 17 -0.89 -9.42 -0.83
C SER A 17 0.17 -8.85 0.11
N ALA A 18 1.25 -9.60 0.38
CA ALA A 18 2.30 -9.16 1.30
C ALA A 18 2.76 -7.72 0.98
N TYR A 19 2.76 -7.38 -0.31
CA TYR A 19 2.90 -6.03 -0.85
C TYR A 19 1.96 -5.00 -0.20
N ASN A 20 0.65 -5.23 -0.21
CA ASN A 20 -0.34 -4.29 0.32
C ASN A 20 -0.23 -4.13 1.84
N LYS A 21 0.15 -5.19 2.57
CA LYS A 21 0.38 -5.11 4.01
C LYS A 21 1.61 -4.27 4.31
N TYR A 22 2.71 -4.53 3.60
CA TYR A 22 3.93 -3.76 3.73
C TYR A 22 3.77 -2.29 3.33
N MET A 23 3.06 -2.01 2.23
CA MET A 23 2.79 -0.64 1.79
C MET A 23 2.06 0.16 2.85
N LYS A 24 1.04 -0.42 3.49
CA LYS A 24 0.30 0.27 4.56
C LYS A 24 1.17 0.53 5.78
N ASP A 25 1.97 -0.45 6.17
CA ASP A 25 2.91 -0.34 7.29
C ASP A 25 3.98 0.74 7.03
N GLN A 26 4.67 0.65 5.90
CA GLN A 26 5.70 1.63 5.52
C GLN A 26 5.15 3.03 5.30
N LEU A 27 3.95 3.17 4.72
CA LEU A 27 3.31 4.49 4.62
C LEU A 27 2.98 5.07 6.00
N ALA A 28 2.61 4.25 6.97
CA ALA A 28 2.37 4.70 8.34
C ALA A 28 3.69 5.18 8.99
N VAL A 29 4.76 4.39 8.88
CA VAL A 29 6.10 4.74 9.37
C VAL A 29 6.62 6.02 8.70
N LEU A 30 6.60 6.11 7.37
CA LEU A 30 7.07 7.28 6.63
C LEU A 30 6.20 8.52 6.89
N LYS A 31 4.94 8.35 7.29
CA LYS A 31 4.07 9.47 7.66
C LYS A 31 4.42 10.04 9.03
N THR A 32 4.85 9.19 9.97
CA THR A 32 5.34 9.64 11.29
C THR A 32 6.78 10.15 11.22
N GLU A 33 7.64 9.51 10.44
CA GLU A 33 9.08 9.81 10.38
C GLU A 33 9.41 10.95 9.39
N LYS A 34 8.64 11.05 8.30
CA LYS A 34 8.80 12.07 7.26
C LYS A 34 7.48 12.79 6.96
N PRO A 35 6.85 13.47 7.95
CA PRO A 35 5.58 14.19 7.78
C PRO A 35 5.67 15.35 6.76
N SER A 36 6.88 15.80 6.42
CA SER A 36 7.13 16.82 5.39
C SER A 36 7.09 16.30 3.95
N LEU A 37 7.33 15.00 3.72
CA LEU A 37 7.32 14.45 2.36
C LEU A 37 5.90 14.30 1.84
N SER A 38 5.66 14.56 0.56
CA SER A 38 4.32 14.34 -0.02
C SER A 38 3.99 12.84 -0.06
N HIS A 39 2.69 12.51 -0.05
CA HIS A 39 2.23 11.11 -0.08
C HIS A 39 2.86 10.31 -1.24
N LYS A 40 3.03 10.95 -2.40
CA LYS A 40 3.65 10.35 -3.59
C LYS A 40 5.11 9.96 -3.36
N GLU A 41 5.87 10.81 -2.68
CA GLU A 41 7.29 10.57 -2.34
C GLU A 41 7.42 9.42 -1.34
N ARG A 42 6.58 9.41 -0.29
CA ARG A 42 6.54 8.32 0.69
C ARG A 42 6.14 7.00 0.04
N PHE A 43 5.16 7.03 -0.85
CA PHE A 43 4.74 5.84 -1.59
C PHE A 43 5.86 5.30 -2.48
N LYS A 44 6.58 6.18 -3.18
CA LYS A 44 7.72 5.79 -4.02
C LYS A 44 8.86 5.21 -3.19
N LEU A 45 9.16 5.79 -2.03
CA LEU A 45 10.13 5.25 -1.07
C LEU A 45 9.70 3.86 -0.57
N ALA A 46 8.46 3.72 -0.10
CA ALA A 46 7.91 2.43 0.33
C ALA A 46 7.94 1.39 -0.81
N ALA A 47 7.65 1.78 -2.05
CA ALA A 47 7.72 0.91 -3.22
C ALA A 47 9.13 0.48 -3.58
N THR A 48 10.11 1.38 -3.51
CA THR A 48 11.52 1.02 -3.70
C THR A 48 12.02 0.11 -2.58
N SER A 49 11.69 0.41 -1.31
CA SER A 49 12.03 -0.46 -0.18
C SER A 49 11.35 -1.82 -0.28
N TRP A 50 10.11 -1.90 -0.79
CA TRP A 50 9.46 -3.18 -1.07
C TRP A 50 10.14 -3.94 -2.22
N ALA A 51 10.49 -3.26 -3.30
CA ALA A 51 11.22 -3.86 -4.42
C ALA A 51 12.55 -4.49 -3.94
N SER A 52 13.23 -3.82 -3.00
CA SER A 52 14.47 -4.31 -2.38
C SER A 52 14.27 -5.24 -1.17
N SER A 53 13.04 -5.40 -0.67
CA SER A 53 12.78 -6.21 0.53
C SER A 53 12.80 -7.70 0.21
N LYS A 54 13.43 -8.46 1.10
CA LYS A 54 13.58 -9.93 1.05
C LYS A 54 12.24 -10.67 1.19
N ASP A 55 11.21 -10.00 1.72
CA ASP A 55 9.80 -10.44 1.79
C ASP A 55 9.03 -10.29 0.47
N ASN A 56 9.60 -9.61 -0.52
CA ASN A 56 8.99 -9.52 -1.82
C ASN A 56 9.17 -10.86 -2.55
N PRO A 57 8.07 -11.56 -2.93
CA PRO A 57 8.16 -12.84 -3.64
C PRO A 57 8.89 -12.73 -5.00
N LYS A 58 9.13 -11.50 -5.49
CA LYS A 58 9.91 -11.21 -6.69
C LYS A 58 11.43 -11.21 -6.48
N ASN A 59 11.90 -11.16 -5.23
CA ASN A 59 13.31 -11.33 -4.82
C ASN A 59 13.58 -12.72 -4.23
N LYS A 60 12.56 -13.60 -4.23
CA LYS A 60 12.72 -15.06 -4.16
C LYS A 60 12.88 -15.58 -5.59
N ALA A 61 14.00 -15.28 -6.23
CA ALA A 61 14.46 -15.98 -7.42
C ALA A 61 15.98 -16.15 -7.30
#